data_AF-A0AA36EN54-F1
#
_entry.id   AF-A0AA36EN54-F1
#
_cell.length_a   1.000
_cell.length_b   1.000
_cell.length_c   1.000
_cell.angle_alpha   90.00
_cell.angle_beta   90.00
_cell.angle_gamma   90.00
#
_symmetry.space_group_name_H-M   'P 1'
#
loop_
_entity.id
_entity.type
_entity.pdbx_description
1 polymer ?
#
loop_
_entity_poly.entity_id
_entity_poly.type
_entity_poly.pdbx_seq_one_letter_code
_entity_poly.pdbx_strand_id
1 'polypeptide(L)'
;MTRSIVKYQFMANERARNTTLQKRKTSLFKKMIELKCLCDVDACLVMYEKDEVPPEVWPSPSEAQRVMQKFQNSKILGASAMLDQKAFLQKSIMKTKKNLDKEKEKNVKRSMLICMFDENDQEDLEGLKGSIASEIRLVDLMIKNAYEKGKEKMV
;
A
#
# COMPACT_ATOMS: atom_id res chain seq x y z
N MET A 1 -15.79 -11.58 15.15
CA MET A 1 -16.05 -11.26 13.73
C MET A 1 -14.74 -10.89 13.06
N THR A 2 -14.34 -11.60 12.01
CA THR A 2 -13.10 -11.31 11.27
C THR A 2 -13.29 -10.05 10.43
N ARG A 3 -12.42 -9.05 10.62
CA ARG A 3 -12.48 -7.78 9.90
C ARG A 3 -12.21 -8.03 8.42
N SER A 4 -13.13 -7.66 7.54
CA SER A 4 -12.89 -7.76 6.10
C SER A 4 -11.80 -6.78 5.68
N ILE A 5 -10.94 -7.23 4.77
CA ILE A 5 -9.90 -6.39 4.17
C ILE A 5 -10.58 -5.27 3.38
N VAL A 6 -10.13 -4.03 3.61
CA VAL A 6 -10.65 -2.85 2.93
C VAL A 6 -10.13 -2.79 1.50
N LYS A 7 -11.05 -2.68 0.53
CA LYS A 7 -10.77 -2.39 -0.87
C LYS A 7 -10.71 -0.88 -1.08
N TYR A 8 -9.72 -0.36 -1.81
CA TYR A 8 -9.59 1.07 -2.14
C TYR A 8 -10.21 1.36 -3.51
N GLN A 9 -11.54 1.25 -3.60
CA GLN A 9 -12.31 1.54 -4.82
C GLN A 9 -13.60 2.30 -4.46
N PHE A 10 -14.30 2.83 -5.46
CA PHE A 10 -15.61 3.43 -5.25
C PHE A 10 -16.62 2.40 -4.73
N MET A 11 -17.28 2.69 -3.60
CA MET A 11 -18.28 1.81 -3.02
C MET A 11 -19.62 2.02 -3.74
N ALA A 12 -20.07 1.08 -4.57
CA ALA A 12 -21.33 1.22 -5.32
C ALA A 12 -22.58 1.34 -4.40
N ASN A 13 -22.64 0.56 -3.32
CA ASN A 13 -23.74 0.63 -2.34
C ASN A 13 -23.72 1.96 -1.59
N GLU A 14 -24.71 2.82 -1.87
CA GLU A 14 -24.82 4.17 -1.33
C GLU A 14 -24.97 4.20 0.19
N ARG A 15 -25.82 3.37 0.78
CA ARG A 15 -26.03 3.33 2.23
C ARG A 15 -24.74 2.95 2.97
N ALA A 16 -24.04 1.93 2.46
CA ALA A 16 -22.76 1.50 3.01
C ALA A 16 -21.67 2.58 2.82
N ARG A 17 -21.66 3.26 1.66
CA ARG A 17 -20.75 4.36 1.34
C ARG A 17 -20.95 5.53 2.29
N ASN A 18 -22.18 6.01 2.49
CA ASN A 18 -22.49 7.13 3.39
C ASN A 18 -22.13 6.81 4.85
N THR A 19 -22.47 5.61 5.32
CA THR A 19 -22.10 5.16 6.68
C THR A 19 -20.58 5.12 6.86
N THR A 20 -19.85 4.65 5.84
CA THR A 20 -18.39 4.57 5.86
C THR A 20 -17.77 5.96 5.79
N LEU A 21 -18.31 6.86 4.97
CA LEU A 21 -17.87 8.25 4.86
C LEU A 21 -17.96 8.95 6.21
N GLN A 22 -19.11 8.90 6.89
CA GLN A 22 -19.26 9.56 8.20
C GLN A 22 -18.26 9.02 9.22
N LYS A 23 -18.09 7.69 9.32
CA LYS A 23 -17.11 7.07 10.23
C LYS A 23 -15.66 7.46 9.91
N ARG A 24 -15.28 7.41 8.62
CA ARG A 24 -13.92 7.74 8.18
C ARG A 24 -13.62 9.22 8.32
N LYS A 25 -14.60 10.08 8.02
CA LYS A 25 -14.53 11.53 8.20
C LYS A 25 -14.20 11.89 9.63
N THR A 26 -14.98 11.40 10.60
CA THR A 26 -14.72 11.64 12.02
C THR A 26 -13.33 11.14 12.44
N SER A 27 -12.94 9.95 11.98
CA SER A 27 -11.61 9.40 12.26
C SER A 27 -10.48 10.23 11.63
N LEU A 28 -10.68 10.75 10.42
CA LEU A 28 -9.69 11.56 9.72
C LEU A 28 -9.49 12.91 10.42
N PHE A 29 -10.58 13.58 10.80
CA PHE A 29 -10.49 14.81 11.61
C PHE A 29 -9.73 14.59 12.91
N LYS A 30 -10.03 13.49 13.63
CA LYS A 30 -9.30 13.15 14.85
C LYS A 30 -7.80 12.98 14.58
N LYS A 31 -7.43 12.28 13.50
CA LYS A 31 -6.03 12.08 13.12
C LYS A 31 -5.34 13.38 12.71
N MET A 32 -6.04 14.29 12.05
CA MET A 32 -5.52 15.61 11.69
C MET A 32 -5.25 16.47 12.92
N ILE A 33 -6.16 16.44 13.91
CA ILE A 33 -5.97 17.13 15.20
C ILE A 33 -4.76 16.53 15.93
N GLU A 34 -4.69 15.21 16.04
CA GLU A 34 -3.54 14.52 16.67
C GLU A 34 -2.23 14.88 15.98
N LEU A 35 -2.18 14.88 14.64
CA LEU A 35 -0.99 15.24 13.87
C LEU A 35 -0.55 16.69 14.15
N LYS A 36 -1.50 17.65 14.09
CA LYS A 36 -1.23 19.06 14.39
C LYS A 36 -0.69 19.23 15.81
N CYS A 37 -1.33 18.61 16.79
CA CYS A 37 -0.98 18.78 18.21
C CYS A 37 0.31 18.06 18.61
N LEU A 38 0.52 16.82 18.16
CA LEU A 38 1.66 16.01 18.60
C LEU A 38 2.96 16.37 17.88
N CYS A 39 2.87 16.80 16.62
CA CYS A 39 4.04 17.11 15.81
C CYS A 39 4.27 18.62 15.66
N ASP A 40 3.38 19.46 16.21
CA ASP A 40 3.41 20.93 16.07
C ASP A 40 3.58 21.39 14.61
N VAL A 41 2.71 20.86 13.74
CA VAL A 41 2.74 21.15 12.30
C VAL A 41 1.52 21.95 11.86
N ASP A 42 1.72 22.84 10.88
CA ASP A 42 0.61 23.46 10.17
C ASP A 42 -0.12 22.41 9.31
N ALA A 43 -1.40 22.20 9.61
CA ALA A 43 -2.24 21.23 8.93
C ALA A 43 -3.65 21.79 8.73
N CYS A 44 -4.25 21.48 7.59
CA CYS A 44 -5.64 21.80 7.27
C CYS A 44 -6.27 20.66 6.45
N LEU A 45 -7.60 20.59 6.47
CA LEU A 45 -8.37 19.63 5.67
C LEU A 45 -9.51 20.37 4.96
N VAL A 46 -9.64 20.12 3.65
CA VAL A 46 -10.76 20.56 2.82
C VAL A 46 -11.37 19.32 2.20
N MET A 47 -12.64 19.04 2.49
CA MET A 47 -13.30 17.82 2.05
C MET A 47 -14.61 18.13 1.34
N TYR A 48 -14.74 17.63 0.10
CA TYR A 48 -15.95 17.73 -0.71
C TYR A 48 -16.71 16.41 -0.65
N GLU A 49 -17.98 16.44 -0.24
CA GLU A 49 -18.85 15.24 -0.18
C GLU A 49 -19.67 15.07 -1.47
N LYS A 50 -20.24 16.17 -1.98
CA LYS A 50 -20.96 16.27 -3.25
C LYS A 50 -20.69 17.65 -3.84
N ASP A 51 -20.70 17.76 -5.17
CA ASP A 51 -20.34 19.00 -5.87
C ASP A 51 -21.22 20.20 -5.50
N GLU A 52 -22.46 19.96 -5.08
CA GLU A 52 -23.44 21.01 -4.72
C GLU A 52 -23.37 21.45 -3.25
N VAL A 53 -22.60 20.77 -2.40
CA VAL A 53 -22.52 21.06 -0.96
C VAL A 53 -21.22 21.81 -0.69
N PRO A 54 -21.25 22.91 0.10
CA PRO A 54 -20.03 23.58 0.53
C PRO A 54 -19.06 22.59 1.19
N PRO A 55 -17.74 22.70 0.92
CA PRO A 55 -16.78 21.79 1.51
C PRO A 55 -16.75 21.92 3.03
N GLU A 56 -16.53 20.79 3.69
CA GLU A 56 -16.15 20.82 5.11
C GLU A 56 -14.69 21.22 5.21
N VAL A 57 -14.44 22.31 5.95
CA VAL A 57 -13.11 22.89 6.10
C VAL A 57 -12.71 22.90 7.58
N TRP A 58 -11.49 22.43 7.86
CA TRP A 58 -10.88 22.48 9.18
C TRP A 58 -9.45 23.05 9.09
N PRO A 59 -8.99 23.83 10.09
CA PRO A 59 -9.70 24.20 11.34
C PRO A 59 -10.81 25.23 11.15
N SER A 60 -10.54 26.25 10.35
CA SER A 60 -11.52 27.20 9.85
C SER A 60 -11.15 27.58 8.41
N PRO A 61 -12.07 28.16 7.62
CA PRO A 61 -11.77 28.57 6.26
C PRO A 61 -10.55 29.49 6.14
N SER A 62 -10.41 30.48 7.03
CA SER A 62 -9.29 31.42 7.02
C SER A 62 -7.96 30.76 7.40
N GLU A 63 -7.97 29.86 8.38
CA GLU A 63 -6.78 29.12 8.78
C GLU A 63 -6.32 28.14 7.71
N ALA A 64 -7.26 27.41 7.10
CA ALA A 64 -6.97 26.50 6.01
C ALA A 64 -6.36 27.25 4.81
N GLN A 65 -6.94 28.40 4.45
CA GLN A 65 -6.40 29.25 3.39
C GLN A 65 -4.98 29.73 3.70
N ARG A 66 -4.70 30.15 4.95
CA ARG A 66 -3.36 30.54 5.39
C ARG A 66 -2.35 29.39 5.23
N VAL A 67 -2.70 28.19 5.66
CA VAL A 67 -1.86 26.99 5.54
C VAL A 67 -1.60 26.66 4.07
N MET A 68 -2.64 26.71 3.22
CA MET A 68 -2.52 26.49 1.77
C MET A 68 -1.61 27.52 1.09
N GLN A 69 -1.76 28.80 1.42
CA GLN A 69 -0.90 29.86 0.90
C GLN A 69 0.56 29.68 1.34
N LYS A 70 0.80 29.35 2.61
CA LYS A 70 2.14 29.03 3.12
C LYS A 70 2.76 27.85 2.37
N PHE A 71 1.96 26.82 2.08
CA PHE A 71 2.38 25.67 1.29
C PHE A 71 2.75 26.06 -0.14
N GLN A 72 1.89 26.81 -0.84
CA GLN A 72 2.14 27.28 -2.22
C GLN A 72 3.38 28.17 -2.33
N ASN A 73 3.63 29.01 -1.32
CA ASN A 73 4.79 29.92 -1.28
C ASN A 73 6.09 29.23 -0.84
N SER A 74 6.02 27.99 -0.37
CA SER A 74 7.19 27.25 0.09
C SER A 74 8.01 26.73 -1.09
N LYS A 75 9.20 27.29 -1.31
CA LYS A 75 10.18 26.82 -2.29
C LYS A 75 10.80 25.44 -1.95
N ILE A 76 10.49 24.90 -0.76
CA ILE A 76 11.16 23.71 -0.18
C ILE A 76 10.63 22.39 -0.75
N LEU A 77 9.45 22.40 -1.36
CA LEU A 77 8.82 21.18 -1.87
C LEU A 77 8.98 21.14 -3.40
N GLY A 78 10.14 20.67 -3.86
CA GLY A 78 10.21 20.13 -5.22
C GLY A 78 9.14 19.04 -5.39
N ALA A 79 8.70 18.76 -6.62
CA ALA A 79 7.69 17.72 -6.92
C ALA A 79 7.98 16.36 -6.24
N SER A 80 9.24 16.10 -5.87
CA SER A 80 9.70 14.95 -5.06
C SER A 80 9.11 14.85 -3.65
N ALA A 81 8.69 15.94 -3.02
CA ALA A 81 8.16 15.93 -1.66
C ALA A 81 6.63 15.79 -1.62
N MET A 82 5.97 15.99 -2.76
CA MET A 82 4.56 15.67 -2.95
C MET A 82 4.43 14.15 -3.10
N LEU A 83 4.15 13.47 -1.99
CA LEU A 83 3.90 12.04 -1.99
C LEU A 83 2.48 11.79 -2.50
N ASP A 84 2.34 11.58 -3.80
CA ASP A 84 1.15 10.92 -4.34
C ASP A 84 1.04 9.52 -3.72
N GLN A 85 -0.09 9.22 -3.10
CA GLN A 85 -0.35 7.93 -2.46
C GLN A 85 -0.18 6.78 -3.46
N LYS A 86 -0.58 6.97 -4.72
CA LYS A 86 -0.40 5.96 -5.77
C LYS A 86 1.08 5.76 -6.07
N ALA A 87 1.85 6.83 -6.27
CA ALA A 87 3.29 6.75 -6.45
C ALA A 87 4.01 6.07 -5.26
N PHE A 88 3.62 6.37 -4.02
CA PHE A 88 4.16 5.73 -2.82
C PHE A 88 3.88 4.22 -2.79
N LEU A 89 2.65 3.81 -3.09
CA LEU A 89 2.27 2.41 -3.14
C LEU A 89 3.02 1.66 -4.24
N GLN A 90 3.13 2.25 -5.44
CA GLN A 90 3.91 1.69 -6.54
C GLN A 90 5.39 1.51 -6.16
N LYS A 91 6.00 2.52 -5.54
CA LYS A 91 7.37 2.46 -5.04
C LYS A 91 7.56 1.35 -4.01
N SER A 92 6.59 1.19 -3.11
CA SER A 92 6.60 0.14 -2.08
C SER A 92 6.49 -1.25 -2.70
N ILE A 93 5.57 -1.45 -3.66
CA ILE A 93 5.42 -2.71 -4.41
C ILE A 93 6.71 -3.06 -5.14
N MET A 94 7.32 -2.09 -5.83
CA MET A 94 8.57 -2.27 -6.55
C MET A 94 9.73 -2.67 -5.62
N LYS A 95 9.83 -2.03 -4.44
CA LYS A 95 10.82 -2.39 -3.42
C LYS A 95 10.64 -3.84 -2.95
N THR A 96 9.39 -4.24 -2.67
CA THR A 96 9.09 -5.62 -2.25
C THR A 96 9.41 -6.64 -3.34
N LYS A 97 9.09 -6.36 -4.61
CA LYS A 97 9.47 -7.22 -5.75
C LYS A 97 10.99 -7.40 -5.86
N LYS A 98 11.74 -6.30 -5.79
CA LYS A 98 13.21 -6.36 -5.81
C LYS A 98 13.80 -7.21 -4.68
N ASN A 99 13.20 -7.16 -3.49
CA ASN A 99 13.63 -8.01 -2.39
C ASN A 99 13.30 -9.48 -2.64
N LEU A 100 12.14 -9.79 -3.21
CA LEU A 100 11.77 -11.15 -3.59
C LEU A 100 12.76 -11.73 -4.62
N ASP A 101 13.14 -10.96 -5.63
CA ASP A 101 14.08 -11.40 -6.66
C ASP A 101 15.46 -11.73 -6.06
N LYS A 102 15.93 -10.92 -5.10
CA LYS A 102 17.17 -11.20 -4.35
C LYS A 102 17.10 -12.50 -3.55
N GLU A 103 15.96 -12.78 -2.91
CA GLU A 103 15.79 -14.04 -2.18
C GLU A 103 15.70 -15.24 -3.13
N LYS A 104 15.05 -15.10 -4.30
CA LYS A 104 15.07 -16.13 -5.35
C LYS A 104 16.52 -16.42 -5.82
N GLU A 105 17.33 -15.39 -6.05
CA GLU A 105 18.73 -15.55 -6.45
C GLU A 105 19.57 -16.24 -5.36
N LYS A 106 19.38 -15.88 -4.08
CA LYS A 106 20.03 -16.56 -2.95
C LYS A 106 19.64 -18.03 -2.88
N ASN A 107 18.36 -18.35 -3.09
CA ASN A 107 17.89 -19.74 -3.09
C ASN A 107 18.51 -20.55 -4.23
N VAL A 108 18.65 -19.98 -5.43
CA VAL A 108 19.35 -20.62 -6.56
C VAL A 108 20.81 -20.89 -6.20
N LYS A 109 21.52 -19.89 -5.65
CA LYS A 109 22.92 -20.05 -5.21
C LYS A 109 23.06 -21.13 -4.14
N ARG A 110 22.13 -21.19 -3.19
CA ARG A 110 22.11 -22.21 -2.14
C ARG A 110 21.84 -23.60 -2.72
N SER A 111 20.91 -23.72 -3.67
CA SER A 111 20.65 -24.97 -4.39
C SER A 111 21.88 -25.45 -5.15
N MET A 112 22.58 -24.54 -5.85
CA MET A 112 23.82 -24.87 -6.56
C MET A 112 24.94 -25.32 -5.61
N LEU A 113 25.07 -24.68 -4.45
CA LEU A 113 26.00 -25.13 -3.41
C LEU A 113 25.65 -26.54 -2.92
N ILE A 114 24.38 -26.82 -2.60
CA ILE A 114 23.96 -28.16 -2.19
C ILE A 114 24.34 -29.20 -3.27
N CYS A 115 24.08 -28.89 -4.55
CA CYS A 115 24.46 -29.77 -5.66
C CYS A 115 25.97 -30.00 -5.80
N MET A 116 26.80 -29.04 -5.41
CA MET A 116 28.26 -29.12 -5.54
C MET A 116 28.92 -29.86 -4.37
N PHE A 117 28.25 -29.99 -3.23
CA PHE A 117 28.78 -30.60 -2.01
C PHE A 117 28.11 -31.94 -1.64
N ASP A 118 27.09 -32.39 -2.38
CA ASP A 118 26.57 -33.75 -2.29
C ASP A 118 27.41 -34.72 -3.15
N GLU A 119 28.26 -35.52 -2.49
CA GLU A 119 29.00 -36.64 -3.10
C GLU A 119 28.18 -37.95 -3.17
N ASN A 120 26.87 -37.93 -2.90
CA ASN A 120 26.04 -39.14 -3.01
C ASN A 120 24.80 -38.91 -3.89
N ASP A 121 24.69 -39.79 -4.88
CA ASP A 121 23.54 -40.14 -5.71
C ASP A 121 22.80 -39.03 -6.47
N GLN A 122 23.08 -39.02 -7.78
CA GLN A 122 22.41 -38.23 -8.82
C GLN A 122 20.88 -38.40 -8.85
N GLU A 123 20.34 -39.43 -8.19
CA GLU A 123 18.91 -39.72 -8.02
C GLU A 123 18.24 -38.78 -6.99
N ASP A 124 18.94 -38.40 -5.92
CA ASP A 124 18.44 -37.47 -4.91
C ASP A 124 18.45 -36.01 -5.40
N LEU A 125 19.36 -35.68 -6.33
CA LEU A 125 19.50 -34.34 -6.88
C LEU A 125 18.32 -33.94 -7.78
N GLU A 126 17.86 -34.86 -8.64
CA GLU A 126 16.68 -34.63 -9.49
C GLU A 126 15.39 -34.60 -8.64
N GLY A 127 15.32 -35.41 -7.59
CA GLY A 127 14.25 -35.34 -6.59
C GLY A 127 14.20 -33.98 -5.86
N LEU A 128 15.36 -33.46 -5.46
CA LEU A 128 15.48 -32.17 -4.79
C LEU A 128 15.17 -31.00 -5.74
N LYS A 129 15.68 -31.03 -6.98
CA LYS A 129 15.31 -30.05 -8.03
C LYS A 129 13.81 -30.08 -8.31
N GLY A 130 13.22 -31.27 -8.39
CA GLY A 130 11.78 -31.47 -8.56
C GLY A 130 10.97 -30.85 -7.42
N SER A 131 11.39 -31.06 -6.17
CA SER A 131 10.77 -30.46 -4.98
C SER A 131 10.93 -28.94 -4.95
N ILE A 132 12.10 -28.40 -5.25
CA ILE A 132 12.31 -26.94 -5.32
C ILE A 132 11.45 -26.34 -6.44
N ALA A 133 11.38 -26.98 -7.61
CA ALA A 133 10.56 -26.53 -8.72
C ALA A 133 9.05 -26.61 -8.43
N SER A 134 8.61 -27.57 -7.62
CA SER A 134 7.22 -27.69 -7.19
C SER A 134 6.88 -26.63 -6.14
N GLU A 135 7.77 -26.35 -5.19
CA GLU A 135 7.60 -25.25 -4.23
C GLU A 135 7.62 -23.87 -4.90
N ILE A 136 8.52 -23.62 -5.85
CA ILE A 136 8.52 -22.38 -6.65
C ILE A 136 7.19 -22.23 -7.39
N ARG A 137 6.70 -23.31 -8.02
CA ARG A 137 5.38 -23.31 -8.68
C ARG A 137 4.24 -23.02 -7.70
N LEU A 138 4.28 -23.59 -6.50
CA LEU A 138 3.28 -23.31 -5.46
C LEU A 138 3.31 -21.85 -5.04
N VAL A 139 4.50 -21.27 -4.83
CA VAL A 139 4.66 -19.86 -4.49
C VAL A 139 4.14 -18.96 -5.62
N ASP A 140 4.49 -19.25 -6.88
CA ASP A 140 4.00 -18.48 -8.02
C ASP A 140 2.47 -18.61 -8.19
N LEU A 141 1.90 -19.79 -7.91
CA LEU A 141 0.45 -20.00 -7.89
C LEU A 141 -0.22 -19.21 -6.75
N MET A 142 0.39 -19.19 -5.56
CA MET A 142 -0.09 -18.39 -4.43
C MET A 142 -0.03 -16.90 -4.74
N ILE A 143 1.03 -16.42 -5.39
CA ILE A 143 1.14 -15.04 -5.86
C ILE A 143 0.05 -14.73 -6.89
N LYS A 144 -0.17 -15.61 -7.87
CA LYS A 144 -1.20 -15.43 -8.90
C LYS A 144 -2.60 -15.40 -8.30
N ASN A 145 -2.90 -16.32 -7.38
CA ASN A 145 -4.17 -16.34 -6.64
C ASN A 145 -4.34 -15.10 -5.76
N ALA A 146 -3.27 -14.61 -5.12
CA ALA A 146 -3.33 -13.37 -4.35
C ALA A 146 -3.61 -12.16 -5.27
N TYR A 147 -3.04 -12.15 -6.47
CA TYR A 147 -3.28 -11.11 -7.48
C TYR A 147 -4.71 -11.13 -8.01
N GLU A 148 -5.23 -12.30 -8.41
CA GLU A 148 -6.61 -12.45 -8.89
C GLU A 148 -7.62 -12.17 -7.78
N LYS A 149 -7.40 -12.68 -6.55
CA LYS A 149 -8.21 -12.29 -5.39
C LYS A 149 -8.12 -10.79 -5.12
N GLY A 150 -6.99 -10.15 -5.41
CA GLY A 150 -6.85 -8.69 -5.35
C GLY A 150 -7.69 -7.99 -6.41
N LYS A 151 -7.77 -8.56 -7.61
CA LYS A 151 -8.46 -8.02 -8.79
C LYS A 151 -9.97 -8.19 -8.74
N GLU A 152 -10.47 -9.35 -8.34
CA GLU A 152 -11.89 -9.56 -7.93
C GLU A 152 -12.26 -8.67 -6.75
N LYS A 153 -11.25 -8.35 -5.92
CA LYS A 153 -11.42 -7.38 -4.86
C LYS A 153 -11.38 -5.92 -5.34
N MET A 154 -11.11 -5.61 -6.61
CA MET A 154 -11.14 -4.24 -7.16
C MET A 154 -12.40 -3.95 -7.99
N VAL A 155 -13.16 -4.98 -8.38
CA VAL A 155 -14.53 -4.89 -8.92
C VAL A 155 -15.53 -4.86 -7.76
#